data_AF-A0A485J7V2-F1
#
_entry.id   AF-A0A485J7V2-F1
#
_cell.length_a   1.000
_cell.length_b   1.000
_cell.length_c   1.000
_cell.angle_alpha   90.00
_cell.angle_beta   90.00
_cell.angle_gamma   90.00
#
_symmetry.space_group_name_H-M   'P 1'
#
loop_
_entity.id
_entity.type
_entity.pdbx_description
1 polymer ?
#
loop_
_entity_poly.entity_id
_entity_poly.type
_entity_poly.pdbx_seq_one_letter_code
_entity_poly.pdbx_strand_id
1 'polypeptide(L)'
;MSSHCYWDMENELSWSLGEPYYVNIFTHILIMMYRNTHGNALSREEDQTRQYDENIFNVASQMIHKIEQRIAHTLPDDEVWFIYQYIISSGVAIDGQKDVSIISHMQASNEARLITWRLITVFSDIVDCDFSEDSALYDGLLVHIKPLINRLNYRIHIRNPLLEDIKAELADVWRLTKYVVNQVFKTWGENAVSEDEVGYLTVHFQAAMERQIARKRVLLVCSTGIGTSHLLKSRILRAFPEWTIVDVISAANLSQVLPDNIELIISTINLPTVTMPVAYVTAFFNDADIKRVTEMVITEKLHHATSRVVEI
;
A
#
# COMPACT_ATOMS: atom_id res chain seq x y z
N MET A 1 4.47 -21.65 -23.44
CA MET A 1 5.64 -20.74 -23.45
C MET A 1 6.56 -21.19 -22.34
N SER A 2 7.85 -21.43 -22.61
CA SER A 2 8.80 -21.80 -21.55
C SER A 2 9.07 -20.62 -20.62
N SER A 3 9.29 -20.90 -19.34
CA SER A 3 9.76 -19.96 -18.31
C SER A 3 10.98 -19.13 -18.71
N HIS A 4 11.72 -19.57 -19.73
CA HIS A 4 12.87 -18.88 -20.31
C HIS A 4 12.56 -17.51 -20.94
N CYS A 5 11.42 -17.36 -21.62
CA CYS A 5 11.11 -16.10 -22.34
C CYS A 5 10.81 -14.93 -21.39
N TYR A 6 10.26 -15.25 -20.22
CA TYR A 6 9.97 -14.30 -19.15
C TYR A 6 11.23 -13.95 -18.35
N TRP A 7 12.09 -14.95 -18.11
CA TRP A 7 13.37 -14.75 -17.44
C TRP A 7 14.31 -13.84 -18.26
N ASP A 8 14.34 -14.01 -19.58
CA ASP A 8 15.09 -13.12 -20.48
C ASP A 8 14.58 -11.67 -20.40
N MET A 9 13.25 -11.49 -20.39
CA MET A 9 12.61 -10.17 -20.30
C MET A 9 12.95 -9.48 -18.97
N GLU A 10 12.87 -10.17 -17.83
CA GLU A 10 13.22 -9.59 -16.53
C GLU A 10 14.70 -9.19 -16.45
N ASN A 11 15.60 -10.00 -17.03
CA ASN A 11 17.02 -9.67 -17.10
C ASN A 11 17.28 -8.42 -17.94
N GLU A 12 16.64 -8.31 -19.10
CA GLU A 12 16.76 -7.13 -19.96
C GLU A 12 16.14 -5.87 -19.32
N LEU A 13 15.00 -6.02 -18.62
CA LEU A 13 14.36 -4.93 -17.88
C LEU A 13 15.10 -4.54 -16.59
N SER A 14 16.01 -5.38 -16.11
CA SER A 14 16.70 -5.20 -14.81
C SER A 14 15.74 -5.17 -13.59
N TRP A 15 14.50 -5.64 -13.73
CA TRP A 15 13.55 -5.83 -12.64
C TRP A 15 12.62 -7.03 -12.88
N SER A 16 12.07 -7.59 -11.80
CA SER A 16 11.11 -8.69 -11.89
C SER A 16 9.67 -8.19 -11.95
N LEU A 17 8.76 -9.00 -12.50
CA LEU A 17 7.33 -8.72 -12.51
C LEU A 17 6.63 -9.47 -11.38
N GLY A 18 5.66 -8.83 -10.73
CA GLY A 18 4.75 -9.52 -9.81
C GLY A 18 3.87 -10.54 -10.55
N GLU A 19 3.49 -11.62 -9.86
CA GLU A 19 2.65 -12.71 -10.39
C GLU A 19 1.35 -12.23 -11.10
N PRO A 20 0.61 -11.22 -10.63
CA PRO A 20 -0.59 -10.73 -11.33
C PRO A 20 -0.27 -10.16 -12.72
N TYR A 21 0.90 -9.56 -12.90
CA TYR A 21 1.30 -8.95 -14.16
C TYR A 21 1.75 -9.99 -15.18
N TYR A 22 2.34 -11.09 -14.70
CA TYR A 22 2.64 -12.26 -15.54
C TYR A 22 1.39 -12.85 -16.16
N VAL A 23 0.35 -13.07 -15.35
CA VAL A 23 -0.94 -13.59 -15.83
C VAL A 23 -1.52 -12.64 -16.88
N ASN A 24 -1.43 -11.33 -16.68
CA ASN A 24 -1.93 -10.34 -17.64
C ASN A 24 -1.17 -10.36 -18.97
N ILE A 25 0.16 -10.30 -18.95
CA ILE A 25 0.97 -10.37 -20.18
C ILE A 25 0.72 -11.70 -20.91
N PHE A 26 0.69 -12.81 -20.17
CA PHE A 26 0.43 -14.12 -20.74
C PHE A 26 -0.95 -14.22 -21.37
N THR A 27 -1.98 -13.75 -20.67
CA THR A 27 -3.37 -13.73 -21.16
C THR A 27 -3.48 -12.86 -22.40
N HIS A 28 -2.84 -11.70 -22.41
CA HIS A 28 -2.79 -10.83 -23.58
C HIS A 28 -2.15 -11.54 -24.77
N ILE A 29 -1.00 -12.21 -24.58
CA ILE A 29 -0.33 -12.98 -25.65
C ILE A 29 -1.23 -14.10 -26.17
N LEU A 30 -1.95 -14.82 -25.31
CA LEU A 30 -2.91 -15.85 -25.73
C LEU A 30 -4.05 -15.27 -26.58
N ILE A 31 -4.64 -14.17 -26.13
CA ILE A 31 -5.73 -13.48 -26.84
C ILE A 31 -5.23 -12.92 -28.18
N MET A 32 -4.04 -12.31 -28.20
CA MET A 32 -3.37 -11.82 -29.40
C MET A 32 -3.18 -12.95 -30.42
N MET A 33 -2.61 -14.09 -30.02
CA MET A 33 -2.41 -15.24 -30.91
C MET A 33 -3.74 -15.77 -31.46
N TYR A 34 -4.75 -15.89 -30.60
CA TYR A 34 -6.10 -16.30 -31.02
C TYR A 34 -6.70 -15.33 -32.05
N ARG A 35 -6.59 -14.02 -31.81
CA ARG A 35 -7.12 -13.00 -32.72
C ARG A 35 -6.43 -13.00 -34.07
N ASN A 36 -5.10 -13.10 -34.08
CA ASN A 36 -4.31 -13.14 -35.32
C ASN A 36 -4.60 -14.40 -36.15
N THR A 37 -4.77 -15.57 -35.52
CA THR A 37 -5.14 -16.80 -36.23
C THR A 37 -6.54 -16.76 -36.86
N HIS A 38 -7.41 -15.83 -36.42
CA HIS A 38 -8.76 -15.64 -36.94
C HIS A 38 -8.90 -14.38 -37.81
N GLY A 39 -7.79 -13.73 -38.19
CA GLY A 39 -7.80 -12.53 -39.04
C GLY A 39 -8.33 -11.26 -38.36
N ASN A 40 -8.45 -11.26 -37.03
CA ASN A 40 -8.96 -10.14 -36.22
C ASN A 40 -7.82 -9.30 -35.60
N ALA A 41 -6.85 -8.92 -36.44
CA ALA A 41 -5.76 -8.04 -36.03
C ALA A 41 -6.29 -6.71 -35.50
N LEU A 42 -5.66 -6.17 -34.46
CA LEU A 42 -6.04 -4.87 -33.90
C LEU A 42 -5.23 -3.83 -34.66
N SER A 43 -5.90 -2.80 -35.14
CA SER A 43 -5.22 -1.60 -35.61
C SER A 43 -5.10 -0.64 -34.44
N ARG A 44 -3.92 -0.03 -34.30
CA ARG A 44 -3.72 1.08 -33.38
C ARG A 44 -4.56 2.28 -33.82
N GLU A 45 -5.27 2.89 -32.88
CA GLU A 45 -5.73 4.28 -33.04
C GLU A 45 -4.47 5.15 -32.99
N GLU A 46 -4.13 5.83 -34.09
CA GLU A 46 -2.91 6.64 -34.24
C GLU A 46 -2.83 7.76 -33.18
N ASP A 47 -2.25 7.45 -32.02
CA ASP A 47 -1.84 8.47 -31.06
C ASP A 47 -0.40 8.87 -31.41
N GLN A 48 -0.25 9.84 -32.31
CA GLN A 48 0.99 10.20 -33.03
C GLN A 48 2.06 10.91 -32.18
N THR A 49 1.91 11.03 -30.86
CA THR A 49 2.74 11.97 -30.04
C THR A 49 3.28 11.43 -28.72
N ARG A 50 3.12 10.13 -28.39
CA ARG A 50 3.61 9.64 -27.10
C ARG A 50 5.11 9.40 -27.10
N GLN A 51 5.83 10.18 -26.31
CA GLN A 51 7.19 9.87 -25.86
C GLN A 51 7.15 8.51 -25.14
N TYR A 52 7.88 7.52 -25.65
CA TYR A 52 7.99 6.20 -25.05
C TYR A 52 9.44 5.93 -24.63
N ASP A 53 9.59 4.99 -23.70
CA ASP A 53 10.90 4.51 -23.27
C ASP A 53 11.46 3.56 -24.32
N GLU A 54 12.51 4.00 -25.03
CA GLU A 54 13.14 3.22 -26.10
C GLU A 54 13.68 1.88 -25.62
N ASN A 55 14.20 1.81 -24.39
CA ASN A 55 14.74 0.56 -23.86
C ASN A 55 13.61 -0.45 -23.64
N ILE A 56 12.51 -0.03 -23.02
CA ILE A 56 11.36 -0.92 -22.79
C ILE A 56 10.69 -1.30 -24.12
N PHE A 57 10.63 -0.39 -25.10
CA PHE A 57 10.09 -0.68 -26.42
C PHE A 57 10.96 -1.69 -27.18
N ASN A 58 12.29 -1.60 -27.06
CA ASN A 58 13.19 -2.60 -27.62
C ASN A 58 12.98 -3.98 -26.98
N VAL A 59 12.76 -4.06 -25.66
CA VAL A 59 12.42 -5.32 -24.99
C VAL A 59 11.10 -5.90 -25.54
N ALA A 60 10.06 -5.07 -25.65
CA ALA A 60 8.78 -5.49 -26.23
C ALA A 60 8.94 -6.02 -27.67
N SER A 61 9.79 -5.37 -28.47
CA SER A 61 10.08 -5.77 -29.85
C SER A 61 10.78 -7.13 -29.91
N GLN A 62 11.76 -7.36 -29.03
CA GLN A 62 12.44 -8.65 -28.91
C GLN A 62 11.50 -9.77 -28.48
N MET A 63 10.55 -9.48 -27.58
CA MET A 63 9.53 -10.45 -27.18
C MET A 63 8.64 -10.88 -28.35
N ILE A 64 8.14 -9.92 -29.14
CA ILE A 64 7.35 -10.21 -30.33
C ILE A 64 8.17 -11.04 -31.32
N HIS A 65 9.42 -10.66 -31.59
CA HIS A 65 10.29 -11.42 -32.50
C HIS A 65 10.49 -12.88 -32.03
N LYS A 66 10.70 -13.12 -30.73
CA LYS A 66 10.78 -14.48 -30.17
C LYS A 66 9.46 -15.25 -30.32
N ILE A 67 8.31 -14.58 -30.26
CA ILE A 67 7.00 -15.21 -30.49
C ILE A 67 6.85 -15.59 -31.97
N GLU A 68 7.13 -14.68 -32.90
CA GLU A 68 7.06 -14.91 -34.36
C GLU A 68 7.90 -16.11 -34.78
N GLN A 69 9.12 -16.23 -34.27
CA GLN A 69 10.00 -17.38 -34.53
C GLN A 69 9.39 -18.72 -34.08
N ARG A 70 8.63 -18.73 -32.99
CA ARG A 70 8.00 -19.94 -32.45
C ARG A 70 6.72 -20.33 -33.17
N ILE A 71 5.95 -19.36 -33.64
CA ILE A 71 4.70 -19.60 -34.38
C ILE A 71 4.91 -19.69 -35.90
N ALA A 72 6.13 -19.41 -36.38
CA ALA A 72 6.50 -19.37 -37.80
C ALA A 72 5.57 -18.45 -38.63
N HIS A 73 5.15 -17.33 -38.04
CA HIS A 73 4.26 -16.35 -38.64
C HIS A 73 4.63 -14.95 -38.17
N THR A 74 4.49 -13.97 -39.05
CA THR A 74 4.71 -12.55 -38.73
C THR A 74 3.50 -11.97 -38.02
N LEU A 75 3.73 -11.17 -36.99
CA LEU A 75 2.67 -10.45 -36.28
C LEU A 75 2.61 -9.00 -36.77
N PRO A 76 1.45 -8.32 -36.64
CA PRO A 76 1.36 -6.89 -36.92
C PRO A 76 2.32 -6.08 -36.02
N ASP A 77 2.91 -5.03 -36.57
CA ASP A 77 3.82 -4.13 -35.82
C ASP A 77 3.15 -3.52 -34.58
N ASP A 78 1.82 -3.34 -34.62
CA ASP A 78 1.01 -2.84 -33.50
C ASP A 78 1.09 -3.74 -32.25
N GLU A 79 1.40 -5.04 -32.39
CA GLU A 79 1.51 -5.97 -31.26
C GLU A 79 2.70 -5.65 -30.35
N VAL A 80 3.77 -5.06 -30.90
CA VAL A 80 4.89 -4.54 -30.10
C VAL A 80 4.39 -3.47 -29.13
N TRP A 81 3.49 -2.60 -29.59
CA TRP A 81 2.95 -1.52 -28.77
C TRP A 81 2.05 -2.05 -27.66
N PHE A 82 1.24 -3.07 -27.92
CA PHE A 82 0.44 -3.69 -26.86
C PHE A 82 1.33 -4.35 -25.80
N ILE A 83 2.34 -5.11 -26.19
CA ILE A 83 3.31 -5.69 -25.22
C ILE A 83 3.99 -4.58 -24.41
N TYR A 84 4.44 -3.50 -25.08
CA TYR A 84 5.01 -2.34 -24.42
C TYR A 84 4.06 -1.76 -23.36
N GLN A 85 2.79 -1.54 -23.70
CA GLN A 85 1.77 -1.03 -22.78
C GLN A 85 1.62 -1.92 -21.54
N TYR A 86 1.60 -3.24 -21.71
CA TYR A 86 1.54 -4.17 -20.58
C TYR A 86 2.79 -4.11 -19.72
N ILE A 87 3.99 -3.98 -20.30
CA ILE A 87 5.24 -3.88 -19.53
C ILE A 87 5.27 -2.61 -18.68
N ILE A 88 4.99 -1.44 -19.26
CA ILE A 88 4.99 -0.17 -18.50
C ILE A 88 3.83 -0.06 -17.50
N SER A 89 2.79 -0.88 -17.69
CA SER A 89 1.65 -1.03 -16.79
C SER A 89 1.87 -2.10 -15.72
N SER A 90 2.99 -2.82 -15.78
CA SER A 90 3.34 -3.83 -14.79
C SER A 90 4.05 -3.17 -13.61
N GLY A 91 3.68 -3.57 -12.39
CA GLY A 91 4.39 -3.14 -11.20
C GLY A 91 5.78 -3.80 -11.14
N VAL A 92 6.74 -3.07 -10.58
CA VAL A 92 8.08 -3.58 -10.29
C VAL A 92 7.97 -4.54 -9.09
N ALA A 93 8.34 -5.80 -9.27
CA ALA A 93 8.63 -6.66 -8.12
C ALA A 93 10.02 -6.27 -7.59
N ILE A 94 10.04 -5.78 -6.37
CA ILE A 94 11.27 -5.39 -5.69
C ILE A 94 11.72 -6.61 -4.91
N ASP A 95 12.70 -7.32 -5.46
CA ASP A 95 13.43 -8.33 -4.70
C ASP A 95 14.18 -7.62 -3.56
N GLY A 96 14.14 -8.19 -2.35
CA GLY A 96 14.46 -7.53 -1.07
C GLY A 96 15.90 -6.99 -0.91
N GLN A 97 16.70 -7.01 -1.97
CA GLN A 97 18.06 -6.48 -2.05
C GLN A 97 18.15 -5.11 -2.74
N LYS A 98 17.12 -4.65 -3.47
CA LYS A 98 17.14 -3.35 -4.15
C LYS A 98 16.40 -2.29 -3.34
N ASP A 99 17.02 -1.13 -3.19
CA ASP A 99 16.47 0.01 -2.47
C ASP A 99 15.22 0.55 -3.21
N VAL A 100 14.04 0.39 -2.58
CA VAL A 100 12.73 0.79 -3.10
C VAL A 100 12.74 2.26 -3.51
N SER A 101 13.42 3.11 -2.74
CA SER A 101 13.51 4.56 -2.96
C SER A 101 14.20 4.90 -4.29
N ILE A 102 15.27 4.19 -4.64
CA ILE A 102 16.01 4.45 -5.89
C ILE A 102 15.14 4.13 -7.11
N ILE A 103 14.41 3.00 -7.07
CA ILE A 103 13.57 2.57 -8.18
C ILE A 103 12.32 3.46 -8.29
N SER A 104 11.67 3.77 -7.16
CA SER A 104 10.48 4.62 -7.10
C SER A 104 10.76 5.98 -7.76
N HIS A 105 11.89 6.59 -7.40
CA HIS A 105 12.25 7.93 -7.85
C HIS A 105 12.80 7.96 -9.29
N MET A 106 13.56 6.96 -9.73
CA MET A 106 14.13 6.94 -11.08
C MET A 106 13.05 6.78 -12.16
N GLN A 107 11.97 6.06 -11.85
CA GLN A 107 10.92 5.78 -12.81
C GLN A 107 9.70 6.68 -12.68
N ALA A 108 9.47 7.36 -11.56
CA ALA A 108 8.26 8.15 -11.38
C ALA A 108 8.13 9.33 -12.34
N SER A 109 6.94 9.51 -12.92
CA SER A 109 6.54 10.74 -13.60
C SER A 109 6.18 11.82 -12.58
N ASN A 110 6.21 13.10 -13.00
CA ASN A 110 5.73 14.20 -12.14
C ASN A 110 4.26 14.04 -11.77
N GLU A 111 3.45 13.49 -12.68
CA GLU A 111 2.06 13.13 -12.42
C GLU A 111 1.95 12.08 -11.32
N ALA A 112 2.73 11.00 -11.38
CA ALA A 112 2.71 9.96 -10.36
C ALA A 112 3.13 10.49 -8.97
N ARG A 113 4.14 11.38 -8.91
CA ARG A 113 4.54 12.05 -7.66
C ARG A 113 3.41 12.89 -7.09
N LEU A 114 2.77 13.70 -7.93
CA LEU A 114 1.67 14.56 -7.52
C LEU A 114 0.48 13.74 -7.00
N ILE A 115 0.09 12.68 -7.71
CA ILE A 115 -1.01 11.80 -7.30
C ILE A 115 -0.66 11.09 -5.99
N THR A 116 0.57 10.58 -5.84
CA THR A 116 1.03 9.94 -4.61
C THR A 116 0.94 10.89 -3.41
N TRP A 117 1.46 12.11 -3.56
CA TRP A 117 1.36 13.14 -2.53
C TRP A 117 -0.10 13.44 -2.18
N ARG A 118 -0.97 13.64 -3.18
CA ARG A 118 -2.41 13.92 -2.94
C ARG A 118 -3.11 12.78 -2.22
N LEU A 119 -2.82 11.52 -2.55
CA LEU A 119 -3.38 10.36 -1.86
C LEU A 119 -3.00 10.38 -0.36
N ILE A 120 -1.72 10.61 -0.06
CA ILE A 120 -1.22 10.67 1.32
C ILE A 120 -1.85 11.84 2.08
N THR A 121 -1.90 13.03 1.49
CA THR A 121 -2.49 14.23 2.12
C THR A 121 -3.97 14.02 2.43
N VAL A 122 -4.77 13.61 1.45
CA VAL A 122 -6.21 13.46 1.64
C VAL A 122 -6.51 12.32 2.63
N PHE A 123 -5.75 11.22 2.60
CA PHE A 123 -5.89 10.17 3.61
C PHE A 123 -5.54 10.68 5.01
N SER A 124 -4.41 11.39 5.15
CA SER A 124 -3.96 11.99 6.43
C SER A 124 -5.01 12.90 7.05
N ASP A 125 -5.62 13.77 6.25
CA ASP A 125 -6.65 14.71 6.70
C ASP A 125 -7.91 14.00 7.20
N ILE A 126 -8.29 12.89 6.56
CA ILE A 126 -9.50 12.16 6.90
C ILE A 126 -9.34 11.38 8.20
N VAL A 127 -8.16 10.78 8.44
CA VAL A 127 -7.88 9.99 9.65
C VAL A 127 -7.24 10.80 10.79
N ASP A 128 -7.10 12.12 10.61
CA ASP A 128 -6.45 13.02 11.56
C ASP A 128 -5.08 12.50 12.02
N CYS A 129 -4.25 12.19 11.03
CA CYS A 129 -2.95 11.58 11.24
C CYS A 129 -1.99 11.96 10.12
N ASP A 130 -0.91 12.66 10.47
CA ASP A 130 0.08 13.08 9.49
C ASP A 130 1.00 11.92 9.06
N PHE A 131 0.93 11.56 7.78
CA PHE A 131 1.81 10.58 7.14
C PHE A 131 2.84 11.21 6.18
N SER A 132 2.99 12.54 6.17
CA SER A 132 3.86 13.24 5.22
C SER A 132 5.34 12.85 5.36
N GLU A 133 5.77 12.45 6.55
CA GLU A 133 7.14 12.02 6.86
C GLU A 133 7.33 10.49 6.76
N ASP A 134 6.31 9.71 6.39
CA ASP A 134 6.43 8.26 6.16
C ASP A 134 6.99 8.00 4.75
N SER A 135 8.32 8.00 4.63
CA SER A 135 9.00 7.71 3.37
C SER A 135 8.67 6.32 2.82
N ALA A 136 8.44 5.32 3.69
CA ALA A 136 8.08 3.98 3.26
C ALA A 136 6.69 3.93 2.61
N LEU A 137 5.73 4.69 3.14
CA LEU A 137 4.42 4.89 2.50
C LEU A 137 4.57 5.58 1.16
N TYR A 138 5.31 6.69 1.11
CA TYR A 138 5.51 7.47 -0.12
C TYR A 138 6.16 6.63 -1.22
N ASP A 139 7.28 5.98 -0.93
CA ASP A 139 8.01 5.15 -1.88
C ASP A 139 7.20 3.93 -2.31
N GLY A 140 6.53 3.28 -1.35
CA GLY A 140 5.65 2.14 -1.61
C GLY A 140 4.53 2.51 -2.59
N LEU A 141 3.78 3.58 -2.30
CA LEU A 141 2.73 4.05 -3.19
C LEU A 141 3.27 4.48 -4.56
N LEU A 142 4.39 5.22 -4.60
CA LEU A 142 4.93 5.77 -5.84
C LEU A 142 5.25 4.69 -6.89
N VAL A 143 5.75 3.53 -6.45
CA VAL A 143 6.00 2.35 -7.31
C VAL A 143 4.71 1.79 -7.91
N HIS A 144 3.56 1.92 -7.24
CA HIS A 144 2.28 1.45 -7.74
C HIS A 144 1.53 2.49 -8.58
N ILE A 145 1.65 3.79 -8.26
CA ILE A 145 0.85 4.84 -8.89
C ILE A 145 1.19 5.01 -10.37
N LYS A 146 2.48 5.00 -10.76
CA LYS A 146 2.84 5.13 -12.19
C LYS A 146 2.24 3.97 -13.04
N PRO A 147 2.45 2.70 -12.69
CA PRO A 147 1.80 1.58 -13.37
C PRO A 147 0.26 1.67 -13.36
N LEU A 148 -0.36 2.11 -12.26
CA LEU A 148 -1.80 2.28 -12.16
C LEU A 148 -2.32 3.33 -13.17
N ILE A 149 -1.67 4.48 -13.28
CA ILE A 149 -2.04 5.50 -14.28
C ILE A 149 -1.97 4.93 -15.70
N ASN A 150 -0.91 4.17 -16.01
CA ASN A 150 -0.79 3.50 -17.31
C ASN A 150 -1.94 2.53 -17.53
N ARG A 151 -2.31 1.73 -16.52
CA ARG A 151 -3.44 0.80 -16.60
C ARG A 151 -4.76 1.51 -16.84
N LEU A 152 -5.01 2.66 -16.20
CA LEU A 152 -6.20 3.47 -16.47
C LEU A 152 -6.21 3.98 -17.92
N ASN A 153 -5.08 4.52 -18.39
CA ASN A 153 -4.96 5.09 -19.73
C ASN A 153 -5.08 4.04 -20.85
N TYR A 154 -4.60 2.81 -20.61
CA TYR A 154 -4.67 1.70 -21.55
C TYR A 154 -5.83 0.74 -21.29
N ARG A 155 -6.69 1.03 -20.31
CA ARG A 155 -7.83 0.19 -19.88
C ARG A 155 -7.43 -1.25 -19.53
N ILE A 156 -6.24 -1.43 -18.96
CA ILE A 156 -5.73 -2.71 -18.50
C ILE A 156 -6.26 -2.97 -17.09
N HIS A 157 -6.85 -4.14 -16.87
CA HIS A 157 -7.39 -4.53 -15.58
C HIS A 157 -6.48 -5.58 -14.93
N ILE A 158 -6.25 -5.47 -13.63
CA ILE A 158 -5.54 -6.48 -12.83
C ILE A 158 -6.48 -7.07 -11.78
N ARG A 159 -6.19 -8.29 -11.35
CA ARG A 159 -6.84 -8.93 -10.21
C ARG A 159 -5.94 -8.93 -9.00
N ASN A 160 -6.51 -8.62 -7.85
CA ASN A 160 -5.88 -8.76 -6.55
C ASN A 160 -6.43 -10.03 -5.88
N PRO A 161 -5.63 -11.11 -5.78
CA PRO A 161 -6.09 -12.37 -5.20
C PRO A 161 -6.45 -12.25 -3.71
N LEU A 162 -5.98 -11.20 -3.03
CA LEU A 162 -6.22 -10.95 -1.60
C LEU A 162 -7.36 -9.95 -1.36
N LEU A 163 -8.08 -9.51 -2.40
CA LEU A 163 -9.07 -8.43 -2.26
C LEU A 163 -10.13 -8.73 -1.19
N GLU A 164 -10.67 -9.95 -1.18
CA GLU A 164 -11.73 -10.34 -0.25
C GLU A 164 -11.20 -10.45 1.19
N ASP A 165 -9.98 -10.94 1.38
CA ASP A 165 -9.32 -10.96 2.69
C ASP A 165 -9.04 -9.53 3.19
N ILE A 166 -8.60 -8.63 2.30
CA ILE A 166 -8.38 -7.21 2.61
C ILE A 166 -9.70 -6.55 3.03
N LYS A 167 -10.80 -6.80 2.33
CA LYS A 167 -12.11 -6.26 2.70
C LYS A 167 -12.62 -6.82 4.03
N ALA A 168 -12.30 -8.08 4.34
CA ALA A 168 -12.71 -8.73 5.58
C ALA A 168 -11.90 -8.23 6.79
N GLU A 169 -10.58 -8.21 6.68
CA GLU A 169 -9.66 -7.92 7.79
C GLU A 169 -9.35 -6.43 7.93
N LEU A 170 -9.35 -5.66 6.82
CA LEU A 170 -8.96 -4.25 6.77
C LEU A 170 -10.13 -3.34 6.32
N ALA A 171 -11.37 -3.72 6.67
CA ALA A 171 -12.59 -3.10 6.14
C ALA A 171 -12.62 -1.56 6.24
N ASP A 172 -12.23 -1.01 7.39
CA ASP A 172 -12.27 0.44 7.63
C ASP A 172 -11.24 1.17 6.77
N VAL A 173 -9.99 0.70 6.77
CA VAL A 173 -8.93 1.28 5.93
C VAL A 173 -9.29 1.15 4.46
N TRP A 174 -9.82 0.01 4.03
CA TRP A 174 -10.25 -0.20 2.64
C TRP A 174 -11.32 0.81 2.20
N ARG A 175 -12.34 1.06 3.04
CA ARG A 175 -13.40 2.05 2.75
C ARG A 175 -12.83 3.45 2.62
N LEU A 176 -11.94 3.84 3.54
CA LEU A 176 -11.29 5.15 3.52
C LEU A 176 -10.37 5.30 2.31
N THR A 177 -9.56 4.29 2.01
CA THR A 177 -8.72 4.26 0.81
C THR A 177 -9.57 4.36 -0.45
N LYS A 178 -10.69 3.63 -0.55
CA LYS A 178 -11.62 3.72 -1.69
C LYS A 178 -12.14 5.14 -1.87
N TYR A 179 -12.57 5.78 -0.78
CA TYR A 179 -13.04 7.16 -0.81
C TYR A 179 -11.95 8.13 -1.28
N VAL A 180 -10.74 8.04 -0.70
CA VAL A 180 -9.59 8.88 -1.06
C VAL A 180 -9.21 8.71 -2.53
N VAL A 181 -9.14 7.46 -3.01
CA VAL A 181 -8.82 7.14 -4.39
C VAL A 181 -9.87 7.73 -5.34
N ASN A 182 -11.15 7.59 -5.04
CA ASN A 182 -12.23 8.17 -5.85
C ASN A 182 -12.14 9.72 -5.90
N GLN A 183 -11.75 10.37 -4.81
CA GLN A 183 -11.54 11.82 -4.79
C GLN A 183 -10.33 12.25 -5.62
N VAL A 184 -9.21 11.55 -5.50
CA VAL A 184 -7.95 11.91 -6.18
C VAL A 184 -8.00 11.61 -7.68
N PHE A 185 -8.63 10.50 -8.08
CA PHE A 185 -8.73 10.04 -9.47
C PHE A 185 -10.02 10.47 -10.19
N LYS A 186 -10.78 11.40 -9.61
CA LYS A 186 -12.10 11.84 -10.13
C LYS A 186 -12.08 12.27 -11.61
N THR A 187 -10.94 12.74 -12.12
CA THR A 187 -10.77 13.15 -13.53
C THR A 187 -10.83 11.99 -14.52
N TRP A 188 -10.55 10.75 -14.10
CA TRP A 188 -10.73 9.55 -14.93
C TRP A 188 -12.19 9.03 -14.93
N GLY A 189 -13.05 9.63 -14.10
CA GLY A 189 -14.43 9.21 -13.89
C GLY A 189 -14.66 8.62 -12.50
N GLU A 190 -15.94 8.50 -12.12
CA GLU A 190 -16.32 7.86 -10.86
C GLU A 190 -15.97 6.37 -10.89
N ASN A 191 -15.35 5.87 -9.81
CA ASN A 191 -14.91 4.48 -9.69
C ASN A 191 -14.01 4.01 -10.84
N ALA A 192 -13.25 4.92 -11.45
CA ALA A 192 -12.31 4.57 -12.52
C ALA A 192 -11.22 3.59 -12.05
N VAL A 193 -10.82 3.70 -10.79
CA VAL A 193 -9.87 2.78 -10.15
C VAL A 193 -10.65 1.58 -9.59
N SER A 194 -10.28 0.37 -10.01
CA SER A 194 -10.97 -0.86 -9.60
C SER A 194 -10.76 -1.19 -8.12
N GLU A 195 -11.62 -2.03 -7.55
CA GLU A 195 -11.46 -2.47 -6.16
C GLU A 195 -10.18 -3.27 -5.94
N ASP A 196 -9.70 -4.00 -6.94
CA ASP A 196 -8.42 -4.72 -6.90
C ASP A 196 -7.24 -3.76 -6.67
N GLU A 197 -7.23 -2.62 -7.38
CA GLU A 197 -6.24 -1.55 -7.23
C GLU A 197 -6.35 -0.89 -5.86
N VAL A 198 -7.58 -0.56 -5.44
CA VAL A 198 -7.84 -0.02 -4.10
C VAL A 198 -7.32 -0.98 -3.03
N GLY A 199 -7.48 -2.29 -3.21
CA GLY A 199 -6.94 -3.31 -2.31
C GLY A 199 -5.43 -3.23 -2.19
N TYR A 200 -4.70 -3.09 -3.30
CA TYR A 200 -3.24 -2.93 -3.24
C TYR A 200 -2.82 -1.66 -2.49
N LEU A 201 -3.50 -0.53 -2.75
CA LEU A 201 -3.21 0.73 -2.04
C LEU A 201 -3.58 0.66 -0.55
N THR A 202 -4.63 -0.10 -0.20
CA THR A 202 -5.10 -0.29 1.18
C THR A 202 -4.00 -0.89 2.06
N VAL A 203 -3.24 -1.87 1.54
CA VAL A 203 -2.15 -2.52 2.29
C VAL A 203 -1.06 -1.52 2.67
N HIS A 204 -0.72 -0.58 1.77
CA HIS A 204 0.28 0.46 2.05
C HIS A 204 -0.19 1.42 3.15
N PHE A 205 -1.44 1.87 3.07
CA PHE A 205 -2.02 2.73 4.11
C PHE A 205 -2.13 1.99 5.44
N GLN A 206 -2.59 0.74 5.46
CA GLN A 206 -2.64 -0.08 6.67
C GLN A 206 -1.26 -0.20 7.32
N ALA A 207 -0.22 -0.52 6.54
CA ALA A 207 1.13 -0.64 7.05
C ALA A 207 1.67 0.71 7.60
N ALA A 208 1.32 1.84 6.98
CA ALA A 208 1.67 3.16 7.48
C ALA A 208 0.97 3.49 8.80
N MET A 209 -0.33 3.16 8.90
CA MET A 209 -1.06 3.30 10.15
C MET A 209 -0.41 2.50 11.27
N GLU A 210 -0.06 1.23 11.02
CA GLU A 210 0.67 0.38 11.96
C GLU A 210 2.02 0.96 12.40
N ARG A 211 2.79 1.54 11.47
CA ARG A 211 4.05 2.22 11.81
C ARG A 211 3.84 3.46 12.68
N GLN A 212 2.77 4.22 12.43
CA GLN A 212 2.45 5.38 13.25
C GLN A 212 2.01 4.99 14.67
N ILE A 213 1.35 3.84 14.81
CA ILE A 213 1.02 3.24 16.12
C ILE A 213 2.28 2.72 16.80
N ALA A 214 3.27 2.26 16.03
CA ALA A 214 4.52 1.77 16.58
C ALA A 214 5.28 2.84 17.36
N ARG A 215 4.98 4.14 17.24
CA ARG A 215 5.58 5.19 18.07
C ARG A 215 4.53 5.87 18.93
N LYS A 216 4.57 5.61 20.24
CA LYS A 216 3.70 6.27 21.22
C LYS A 216 4.46 6.68 22.46
N ARG A 217 4.14 7.88 22.95
CA ARG A 217 4.56 8.35 24.27
C ARG A 217 3.51 7.98 25.30
N VAL A 218 3.83 7.00 26.14
CA VAL A 218 2.88 6.39 27.08
C VAL A 218 3.25 6.63 28.53
N LEU A 219 2.23 6.84 29.36
CA LEU A 219 2.36 6.89 30.82
C LEU A 219 1.85 5.58 31.42
N LEU A 220 2.67 4.94 32.26
CA LEU A 220 2.26 3.74 32.96
C LEU A 220 1.69 4.09 34.33
N VAL A 221 0.47 3.65 34.63
CA VAL A 221 -0.16 3.82 35.95
C VAL A 221 -0.39 2.46 36.59
N CYS A 222 0.27 2.22 37.73
CA CYS A 222 0.18 0.95 38.45
C CYS A 222 -0.21 1.14 39.92
N SER A 223 -1.05 0.25 40.44
CA SER A 223 -1.31 0.13 41.88
C SER A 223 -0.27 -0.74 42.59
N THR A 224 0.38 -1.62 41.84
CA THR A 224 1.32 -2.63 42.33
C THR A 224 2.74 -2.07 42.37
N GLY A 225 3.49 -2.39 43.43
CA GLY A 225 4.83 -1.86 43.70
C GLY A 225 5.88 -2.06 42.59
N ILE A 226 7.08 -1.52 42.83
CA ILE A 226 8.17 -1.32 41.86
C ILE A 226 8.45 -2.55 40.97
N GLY A 227 8.44 -3.77 41.51
CA GLY A 227 8.75 -4.99 40.74
C GLY A 227 7.74 -5.33 39.63
N THR A 228 6.45 -5.15 39.89
CA THR A 228 5.38 -5.51 38.94
C THR A 228 5.28 -4.47 37.82
N SER A 229 5.56 -3.20 38.12
CA SER A 229 5.58 -2.14 37.11
C SER A 229 6.77 -2.26 36.15
N HIS A 230 7.94 -2.74 36.62
CA HIS A 230 9.06 -3.10 35.75
C HIS A 230 8.74 -4.26 34.80
N LEU A 231 8.03 -5.30 35.26
CA LEU A 231 7.59 -6.41 34.41
C LEU A 231 6.65 -5.91 33.31
N LEU A 232 5.62 -5.15 33.68
CA LEU A 232 4.67 -4.58 32.74
C LEU A 232 5.37 -3.70 31.69
N LYS A 233 6.27 -2.80 32.15
CA LYS A 233 7.13 -2.00 31.28
C LYS A 233 7.91 -2.85 30.28
N SER A 234 8.57 -3.91 30.74
CA SER A 234 9.35 -4.80 29.86
C SER A 234 8.48 -5.52 28.84
N ARG A 235 7.27 -5.95 29.22
CA ARG A 235 6.33 -6.62 28.31
C ARG A 235 5.78 -5.68 27.25
N ILE A 236 5.45 -4.44 27.64
CA ILE A 236 5.02 -3.39 26.70
C ILE A 236 6.13 -3.11 25.69
N LEU A 237 7.36 -2.87 26.14
CA LEU A 237 8.48 -2.61 25.23
C LEU A 237 8.87 -3.83 24.38
N ARG A 238 8.49 -5.04 24.78
CA ARG A 238 8.65 -6.22 23.93
C ARG A 238 7.60 -6.27 22.82
N ALA A 239 6.36 -5.93 23.13
CA ALA A 239 5.25 -5.93 22.17
C ALA A 239 5.29 -4.70 21.24
N PHE A 240 5.75 -3.56 21.78
CA PHE A 240 5.84 -2.27 21.11
C PHE A 240 7.25 -1.67 21.32
N PRO A 241 8.26 -2.18 20.60
CA PRO A 241 9.67 -1.79 20.81
C PRO A 241 9.96 -0.30 20.62
N GLU A 242 9.20 0.34 19.77
CA GLU A 242 9.37 1.74 19.37
C GLU A 242 8.56 2.71 20.28
N TRP A 243 7.89 2.20 21.34
CA TRP A 243 7.17 3.04 22.30
C TRP A 243 8.11 3.70 23.32
N THR A 244 7.81 4.94 23.66
CA THR A 244 8.50 5.69 24.71
C THR A 244 7.64 5.70 25.97
N ILE A 245 8.05 4.96 26.99
CA ILE A 245 7.41 5.05 28.32
C ILE A 245 7.98 6.28 29.03
N VAL A 246 7.17 7.35 29.08
CA VAL A 246 7.56 8.67 29.60
C VAL A 246 7.83 8.59 31.11
N ASP A 247 6.94 7.92 31.84
CA ASP A 247 7.12 7.67 33.27
C ASP A 247 6.27 6.47 33.73
N VAL A 248 6.55 6.00 34.94
CA VAL A 248 5.83 4.95 35.66
C VAL A 248 5.42 5.48 37.02
N ILE A 249 4.13 5.74 37.20
CA ILE A 249 3.60 6.37 38.41
C ILE A 249 2.52 5.52 39.09
N SER A 250 2.26 5.82 40.37
CA SER A 250 1.09 5.30 41.07
C SER A 250 -0.13 6.17 40.79
N ALA A 251 -1.34 5.63 40.90
CA ALA A 251 -2.56 6.42 40.72
C ALA A 251 -2.68 7.60 41.72
N ALA A 252 -2.08 7.49 42.90
CA ALA A 252 -2.05 8.59 43.86
C ALA A 252 -1.27 9.83 43.35
N ASN A 253 -0.30 9.62 42.45
CA ASN A 253 0.55 10.69 41.91
C ASN A 253 0.03 11.25 40.57
N LEU A 254 -1.01 10.65 40.00
CA LEU A 254 -1.55 11.01 38.68
C LEU A 254 -2.08 12.45 38.61
N SER A 255 -2.65 12.96 39.71
CA SER A 255 -3.17 14.34 39.78
C SER A 255 -2.09 15.40 39.94
N GLN A 256 -0.86 15.02 40.29
CA GLN A 256 0.25 15.94 40.51
C GLN A 256 1.21 16.03 39.32
N VAL A 257 1.18 15.01 38.44
CA VAL A 257 2.14 14.85 37.35
C VAL A 257 1.38 14.30 36.14
N LEU A 258 0.91 15.18 35.27
CA LEU A 258 0.62 14.83 33.87
C LEU A 258 1.79 15.40 33.05
N PRO A 259 2.80 14.57 32.72
CA PRO A 259 3.88 15.00 31.86
C PRO A 259 3.35 15.54 30.52
N ASP A 260 3.99 16.58 29.99
CA ASP A 260 3.65 17.06 28.65
C ASP A 260 3.95 15.98 27.59
N ASN A 261 3.17 15.99 26.51
CA ASN A 261 3.31 15.10 25.35
C ASN A 261 3.12 13.60 25.66
N ILE A 262 2.13 13.23 26.48
CA ILE A 262 1.66 11.85 26.58
C ILE A 262 0.44 11.66 25.68
N GLU A 263 0.43 10.58 24.91
CA GLU A 263 -0.62 10.26 23.95
C GLU A 263 -1.57 9.16 24.44
N LEU A 264 -1.15 8.34 25.41
CA LEU A 264 -1.92 7.21 25.94
C LEU A 264 -1.48 6.87 27.37
N ILE A 265 -2.44 6.60 28.25
CA ILE A 265 -2.17 5.96 29.54
C ILE A 265 -2.37 4.45 29.41
N ILE A 266 -1.42 3.67 29.90
CA ILE A 266 -1.64 2.25 30.21
C ILE A 266 -1.84 2.10 31.71
N SER A 267 -2.98 1.54 32.12
CA SER A 267 -3.31 1.39 33.53
C SER A 267 -3.71 -0.04 33.91
N THR A 268 -3.30 -0.45 35.12
CA THR A 268 -3.75 -1.70 35.75
C THR A 268 -4.95 -1.52 36.68
N ILE A 269 -5.41 -0.28 36.83
CA ILE A 269 -6.53 0.09 37.70
C ILE A 269 -7.40 1.14 37.01
N ASN A 270 -8.67 1.19 37.39
CA ASN A 270 -9.59 2.17 36.84
C ASN A 270 -9.19 3.60 37.22
N LEU A 271 -9.21 4.53 36.26
CA LEU A 271 -8.82 5.94 36.42
C LEU A 271 -9.99 6.87 36.04
N PRO A 272 -10.99 7.04 36.92
CA PRO A 272 -12.26 7.69 36.56
C PRO A 272 -12.16 9.19 36.28
N THR A 273 -11.06 9.85 36.65
CA THR A 273 -10.89 11.32 36.55
C THR A 273 -9.99 11.75 35.40
N VAL A 274 -9.70 10.87 34.44
CA VAL A 274 -8.79 11.14 33.32
C VAL A 274 -9.57 11.37 32.03
N THR A 275 -9.21 12.41 31.29
CA THR A 275 -9.83 12.78 30.01
C THR A 275 -9.06 12.29 28.77
N MET A 276 -7.83 11.80 28.95
CA MET A 276 -7.02 11.25 27.86
C MET A 276 -7.31 9.75 27.65
N PRO A 277 -6.94 9.17 26.49
CA PRO A 277 -7.11 7.75 26.23
C PRO A 277 -6.43 6.88 27.30
N VAL A 278 -7.16 5.90 27.84
CA VAL A 278 -6.65 4.96 28.86
C VAL A 278 -6.89 3.52 28.42
N ALA A 279 -5.82 2.79 28.16
CA ALA A 279 -5.85 1.35 27.94
C ALA A 279 -5.71 0.60 29.26
N TYR A 280 -6.77 -0.10 29.66
CA TYR A 280 -6.75 -0.96 30.84
C TYR A 280 -6.19 -2.34 30.50
N VAL A 281 -5.15 -2.76 31.22
CA VAL A 281 -4.40 -3.99 30.96
C VAL A 281 -4.10 -4.75 32.25
N THR A 282 -3.73 -6.02 32.09
CA THR A 282 -3.23 -6.81 33.22
C THR A 282 -1.75 -6.54 33.47
N ALA A 283 -1.26 -6.84 34.67
CA ALA A 283 0.16 -6.73 35.02
C ALA A 283 1.09 -7.61 34.15
N PHE A 284 0.55 -8.67 33.54
CA PHE A 284 1.30 -9.60 32.69
C PHE A 284 1.34 -9.19 31.23
N PHE A 285 0.45 -8.29 30.78
CA PHE A 285 0.36 -7.79 29.41
C PHE A 285 0.36 -8.91 28.38
N ASN A 286 -0.71 -9.70 28.38
CA ASN A 286 -0.86 -10.87 27.51
C ASN A 286 -1.33 -10.47 26.09
N ASP A 287 -1.47 -11.43 25.18
CA ASP A 287 -1.86 -11.18 23.79
C ASP A 287 -3.23 -10.49 23.67
N ALA A 288 -4.15 -10.74 24.61
CA ALA A 288 -5.43 -10.04 24.65
C ALA A 288 -5.29 -8.56 25.05
N ASP A 289 -4.32 -8.24 25.94
CA ASP A 289 -3.98 -6.85 26.26
C ASP A 289 -3.30 -6.16 25.06
N ILE A 290 -2.39 -6.85 24.36
CA ILE A 290 -1.76 -6.33 23.13
C ILE A 290 -2.84 -5.99 22.10
N LYS A 291 -3.75 -6.93 21.82
CA LYS A 291 -4.85 -6.72 20.89
C LYS A 291 -5.71 -5.52 21.29
N ARG A 292 -6.12 -5.41 22.56
CA ARG A 292 -6.95 -4.30 23.07
C ARG A 292 -6.25 -2.95 22.95
N VAL A 293 -4.96 -2.89 23.28
CA VAL A 293 -4.15 -1.68 23.16
C VAL A 293 -4.02 -1.27 21.70
N THR A 294 -3.72 -2.21 20.81
CA THR A 294 -3.62 -1.97 19.37
C THR A 294 -4.95 -1.47 18.79
N GLU A 295 -6.07 -2.15 19.12
CA GLU A 295 -7.41 -1.74 18.70
C GLU A 295 -7.76 -0.34 19.21
N MET A 296 -7.49 0.00 20.47
CA MET A 296 -7.78 1.34 21.00
C MET A 296 -7.06 2.44 20.21
N VAL A 297 -5.78 2.25 19.91
CA VAL A 297 -4.99 3.26 19.19
C VAL A 297 -5.42 3.37 17.72
N ILE A 298 -5.85 2.26 17.09
CA ILE A 298 -6.32 2.21 15.70
C ILE A 298 -7.76 2.73 15.55
N THR A 299 -8.67 2.17 16.33
CA THR A 299 -10.11 2.28 16.14
C THR A 299 -10.65 3.66 16.48
N GLU A 300 -10.07 4.39 17.45
CA GLU A 300 -10.50 5.77 17.71
C GLU A 300 -10.37 6.66 16.47
N LYS A 301 -9.26 6.53 15.73
CA LYS A 301 -9.02 7.31 14.51
C LYS A 301 -9.87 6.82 13.33
N LEU A 302 -9.92 5.50 13.12
CA LEU A 302 -10.63 4.91 11.99
C LEU A 302 -12.15 5.00 12.11
N HIS A 303 -12.73 4.83 13.29
CA HIS A 303 -14.19 4.83 13.45
C HIS A 303 -14.77 6.24 13.28
N HIS A 304 -14.07 7.26 13.80
CA HIS A 304 -14.42 8.67 13.54
C HIS A 304 -14.31 9.03 12.07
N ALA A 305 -13.23 8.64 11.40
CA ALA A 305 -13.03 8.89 9.97
C ALA A 305 -14.08 8.18 9.11
N THR A 306 -14.34 6.90 9.37
CA THR A 306 -15.29 6.07 8.60
C THR A 306 -16.71 6.58 8.77
N SER A 307 -17.11 6.97 9.97
CA SER A 307 -18.45 7.54 10.23
C SER A 307 -18.68 8.83 9.43
N ARG A 308 -17.67 9.70 9.32
CA ARG A 308 -17.75 10.94 8.52
C ARG A 308 -17.88 10.68 7.02
N VAL A 309 -17.32 9.57 6.52
CA VAL A 309 -17.36 9.20 5.11
C VAL A 309 -18.67 8.49 4.75
N VAL A 310 -19.28 7.75 5.67
CA VAL A 310 -20.57 7.05 5.45
C VAL A 310 -21.76 8.03 5.43
N GLU A 311 -21.62 9.21 6.03
CA GLU A 311 -22.64 10.28 6.04
C GLU A 311 -22.61 11.20 4.80
N ILE A 312 -21.65 11.05 3.88
CA ILE A 312 -21.48 11.85 2.65
C ILE A 312 -21.85 11.02 1.42
#